data_AF-A0A1F4DZB8-F1
#
_entry.id   AF-A0A1F4DZB8-F1
#
_cell.length_a   1.000
_cell.length_b   1.000
_cell.length_c   1.000
_cell.angle_alpha   90.00
_cell.angle_beta   90.00
_cell.angle_gamma   90.00
#
_symmetry.space_group_name_H-M   'P 1'
#
loop_
_entity.id
_entity.type
_entity.pdbx_description
1 polymer ?
#
loop_
_entity_poly.entity_id
_entity_poly.type
_entity_poly.pdbx_seq_one_letter_code
_entity_poly.pdbx_strand_id
1 'polypeptide(L)'
;MALGLLMVAETLLLLYIAWSHFGLLTNDQALYTFSFQTLLFFAVFSIVSARERRPFWASAPGKVLTLALVLDALAGTVLTTVGLPGLIPLPWWQTAAVLAYAMVACLLVNDAVKVATMRWLTPAAAA
;
A
#
# COMPACT_ATOMS: atom_id res chain seq x y z
N MET A 1 -9.26 10.58 -9.98
CA MET A 1 -8.41 11.56 -9.27
C MET A 1 -8.53 11.44 -7.74
N ALA A 2 -9.73 11.41 -7.16
CA ALA A 2 -9.91 11.34 -5.69
C ALA A 2 -9.16 10.18 -5.00
N LEU A 3 -9.22 8.95 -5.54
CA LEU A 3 -8.50 7.79 -4.97
C LEU A 3 -6.97 7.95 -5.02
N GLY A 4 -6.43 8.54 -6.10
CA GLY A 4 -4.98 8.77 -6.22
C GLY A 4 -4.48 9.78 -5.18
N LEU A 5 -5.22 10.86 -4.95
CA LEU A 5 -4.91 11.84 -3.90
C LEU A 5 -4.94 11.20 -2.51
N LEU A 6 -5.92 10.33 -2.26
CA LEU A 6 -6.04 9.61 -1.00
C LEU A 6 -4.83 8.70 -0.76
N MET A 7 -4.40 7.94 -1.76
CA MET A 7 -3.20 7.09 -1.62
C MET A 7 -1.93 7.88 -1.36
N VAL A 8 -1.78 9.06 -1.97
CA VAL A 8 -0.67 9.97 -1.67
C VAL A 8 -0.74 10.44 -0.22
N ALA A 9 -1.93 10.81 0.27
CA ALA A 9 -2.10 11.21 1.67
C ALA A 9 -1.79 10.06 2.64
N GLU A 10 -2.23 8.83 2.34
CA GLU A 10 -2.00 7.65 3.18
C GLU A 10 -0.53 7.24 3.25
N THR A 11 0.19 7.33 2.13
CA THR A 11 1.64 7.05 2.08
C THR A 11 2.45 8.11 2.82
N LEU A 12 2.08 9.39 2.71
CA LEU A 12 2.69 10.46 3.49
C LEU A 12 2.41 10.32 4.99
N LEU A 13 1.21 9.87 5.37
CA LEU A 13 0.87 9.64 6.77
C LEU A 13 1.65 8.47 7.37
N LEU A 14 1.82 7.37 6.62
CA LEU A 14 2.70 6.27 7.05
C LEU A 14 4.15 6.75 7.18
N LEU A 15 4.64 7.51 6.20
CA LEU A 15 5.99 8.07 6.25
C LEU A 15 6.17 8.97 7.48
N TYR A 16 5.17 9.79 7.80
CA TYR A 16 5.18 10.62 9.01
C TYR A 16 5.18 9.79 10.31
N ILE A 17 4.38 8.73 10.39
CA ILE A 17 4.37 7.81 11.54
C ILE A 17 5.73 7.11 11.66
N ALA A 18 6.32 6.68 10.54
CA ALA A 18 7.64 6.07 10.51
C ALA A 18 8.71 7.05 11.00
N TRP A 19 8.66 8.28 10.49
CA TRP A 19 9.55 9.36 10.83
C TRP A 19 9.50 9.73 12.33
N SER A 20 8.29 9.76 12.92
CA SER A 20 8.08 10.13 14.33
C SER A 20 8.28 8.98 15.33
N HIS A 21 7.92 7.74 14.97
CA HIS A 21 7.90 6.62 15.90
C HIS A 21 9.14 5.72 15.82
N PHE A 22 9.78 5.60 14.65
CA PHE A 22 10.90 4.67 14.44
C PHE A 22 12.28 5.33 14.52
N GLY A 23 12.36 6.63 14.83
CA GLY A 23 13.64 7.32 15.00
C GLY A 23 14.51 7.33 13.73
N LEU A 24 13.88 7.20 12.57
CA LEU A 24 14.53 7.10 11.25
C LEU A 24 15.33 8.36 10.85
N LEU A 25 15.23 9.46 11.62
CA LEU A 25 15.97 10.71 11.48
C LEU A 25 17.50 10.56 11.50
N THR A 26 18.03 9.48 12.09
CA THR A 26 19.47 9.27 12.25
C THR A 26 20.10 8.40 11.17
N ASN A 27 19.32 7.81 10.26
CA ASN A 27 19.84 6.88 9.26
C ASN A 27 19.10 6.97 7.91
N ASP A 28 19.64 7.82 7.01
CA ASP A 28 19.06 8.08 5.68
C ASP A 28 18.88 6.82 4.81
N GLN A 29 19.76 5.82 4.97
CA GLN A 29 19.67 4.57 4.21
C GLN A 29 18.47 3.70 4.64
N ALA A 30 18.08 3.76 5.92
CA ALA A 30 16.86 3.11 6.39
C ALA A 30 15.61 3.79 5.84
N LEU A 31 15.62 5.13 5.72
CA LEU A 31 14.54 5.91 5.11
C LEU A 31 14.30 5.55 3.64
N TYR A 32 15.36 5.37 2.85
CA TYR A 32 15.22 4.95 1.46
C TYR A 32 14.61 3.57 1.32
N THR A 33 15.07 2.63 2.15
CA THR A 33 14.56 1.25 2.16
C THR A 33 13.10 1.21 2.62
N PHE A 34 12.76 1.96 3.66
CA PHE A 34 11.39 2.09 4.15
C PHE A 34 10.46 2.72 3.10
N SER A 35 10.89 3.79 2.44
CA SER A 35 10.10 4.48 1.42
C SER A 35 9.87 3.60 0.20
N PHE A 36 10.92 2.90 -0.27
CA PHE A 36 10.80 1.92 -1.34
C PHE A 36 9.78 0.84 -1.00
N GLN A 37 9.90 0.24 0.18
CA GLN A 37 9.02 -0.82 0.62
C GLN A 37 7.57 -0.36 0.79
N THR A 38 7.37 0.86 1.31
CA THR A 38 6.07 1.51 1.41
C THR A 38 5.44 1.65 0.03
N LEU A 39 6.17 2.23 -0.93
CA LEU A 39 5.67 2.43 -2.30
C LEU A 39 5.37 1.10 -2.99
N LEU A 40 6.21 0.08 -2.79
CA LEU A 40 6.02 -1.25 -3.36
C LEU A 40 4.72 -1.90 -2.83
N PHE A 41 4.52 -1.93 -1.51
CA PHE A 41 3.29 -2.47 -0.94
C PHE A 41 2.06 -1.66 -1.34
N PHE A 42 2.15 -0.33 -1.32
CA PHE A 42 1.04 0.52 -1.76
C PHE A 42 0.69 0.29 -3.23
N ALA A 43 1.68 0.12 -4.11
CA ALA A 43 1.44 -0.17 -5.52
C ALA A 43 0.75 -1.53 -5.71
N VAL A 44 1.24 -2.57 -5.04
CA VAL A 44 0.64 -3.93 -5.03
C VAL A 44 -0.84 -3.85 -4.61
N PHE A 45 -1.14 -3.28 -3.45
CA PHE A 45 -2.52 -3.23 -2.96
C PHE A 45 -3.41 -2.25 -3.75
N SER A 46 -2.84 -1.16 -4.27
CA SER A 46 -3.54 -0.22 -5.14
C SER A 46 -4.03 -0.89 -6.41
N ILE A 47 -3.19 -1.72 -7.04
CA ILE A 47 -3.59 -2.51 -8.22
C ILE A 47 -4.78 -3.41 -7.87
N VAL A 48 -4.77 -4.09 -6.72
CA VAL A 48 -5.92 -4.92 -6.30
C VAL A 48 -7.18 -4.08 -6.12
N SER A 49 -7.09 -2.94 -5.44
CA SER A 49 -8.22 -2.06 -5.16
C SER A 49 -8.82 -1.43 -6.43
N ALA A 50 -7.97 -1.04 -7.38
CA ALA A 50 -8.35 -0.38 -8.63
C ALA A 50 -8.87 -1.35 -9.71
N ARG A 51 -8.56 -2.65 -9.60
CA ARG A 51 -8.96 -3.68 -10.57
C ARG A 51 -10.46 -3.80 -10.76
N GLU A 52 -11.24 -3.61 -9.70
CA GLU A 52 -12.68 -3.75 -9.76
C GLU A 52 -13.39 -2.46 -9.38
N ARG A 53 -14.44 -2.11 -10.13
CA ARG A 53 -15.34 -1.02 -9.74
C ARG A 53 -16.22 -1.42 -8.54
N ARG A 54 -16.45 -2.71 -8.31
CA ARG A 54 -17.22 -3.21 -7.15
C ARG A 54 -16.33 -3.34 -5.91
N PRO A 55 -16.88 -3.39 -4.68
CA PRO A 55 -16.08 -3.65 -3.47
C PRO A 55 -15.23 -4.90 -3.68
N PHE A 56 -13.94 -4.83 -3.37
CA PHE A 56 -12.98 -5.90 -3.71
C PHE A 56 -13.36 -7.26 -3.10
N TRP A 57 -14.14 -7.27 -2.01
CA TRP A 57 -14.66 -8.48 -1.36
C TRP A 57 -15.71 -9.22 -2.20
N ALA A 58 -16.26 -8.59 -3.24
CA ALA A 58 -17.32 -9.18 -4.06
C ALA A 58 -16.81 -10.21 -5.07
N SER A 59 -15.52 -10.15 -5.43
CA SER A 59 -14.91 -11.03 -6.42
C SER A 59 -13.46 -11.35 -6.02
N ALA A 60 -13.13 -12.63 -5.93
CA ALA A 60 -11.76 -13.03 -5.63
C ALA A 60 -10.83 -12.70 -6.81
N PRO A 61 -9.61 -12.17 -6.54
CA PRO A 61 -8.64 -11.92 -7.60
C PRO A 61 -8.28 -13.22 -8.34
N GLY A 62 -8.17 -13.15 -9.67
CA GLY A 62 -7.78 -14.28 -10.49
C GLY A 62 -6.41 -14.84 -10.09
N LYS A 63 -6.25 -16.16 -10.13
CA LYS A 63 -5.05 -16.88 -9.63
C LYS A 63 -3.72 -16.32 -10.13
N VAL A 64 -3.66 -15.88 -11.39
CA VAL A 64 -2.44 -15.31 -12.01
C VAL A 64 -2.07 -13.96 -11.38
N LEU A 65 -3.07 -13.11 -11.09
CA LEU A 65 -2.82 -11.82 -10.44
C LEU A 65 -2.34 -12.00 -9.02
N THR A 66 -3.02 -12.86 -8.27
CA THR A 66 -2.66 -13.15 -6.88
C THR A 66 -1.24 -13.68 -6.82
N LEU A 67 -0.87 -14.59 -7.73
CA LEU A 67 0.49 -15.10 -7.80
C LEU A 67 1.50 -14.00 -8.15
N ALA A 68 1.21 -13.15 -9.14
CA ALA A 68 2.09 -12.05 -9.52
C ALA A 68 2.33 -11.08 -8.36
N LEU A 69 1.28 -10.70 -7.62
CA LEU A 69 1.40 -9.81 -6.47
C LEU A 69 2.14 -10.45 -5.29
N VAL A 70 1.89 -11.73 -5.04
CA VAL A 70 2.62 -12.47 -3.99
C VAL A 70 4.10 -12.54 -4.36
N LEU A 71 4.43 -12.80 -5.64
CA LEU A 71 5.81 -12.80 -6.11
C LEU A 71 6.45 -11.41 -6.02
N ASP A 72 5.74 -10.33 -6.37
CA ASP A 72 6.25 -8.96 -6.23
C ASP A 72 6.49 -8.58 -4.77
N ALA A 73 5.56 -8.91 -3.88
CA ALA A 73 5.69 -8.67 -2.45
C ALA A 73 6.86 -9.48 -1.85
N LEU A 74 7.01 -10.75 -2.24
CA LEU A 74 8.13 -11.59 -1.82
C LEU A 74 9.45 -11.08 -2.37
N ALA A 75 9.52 -10.76 -3.66
CA ALA A 75 10.73 -10.24 -4.30
C ALA A 75 11.14 -8.90 -3.66
N GLY A 76 10.19 -7.99 -3.42
CA GLY A 76 10.43 -6.73 -2.73
C GLY A 76 10.93 -6.94 -1.30
N THR A 77 10.33 -7.87 -0.55
CA THR A 77 10.74 -8.21 0.82
C THR A 77 12.12 -8.88 0.87
N VAL A 78 12.42 -9.76 -0.09
CA VAL A 78 13.76 -10.38 -0.21
C VAL A 78 14.79 -9.31 -0.55
N LEU A 79 14.46 -8.36 -1.43
CA LEU A 79 15.38 -7.27 -1.81
C LEU A 79 15.74 -6.38 -0.63
N THR A 80 14.76 -6.05 0.22
CA THR A 80 14.94 -5.19 1.40
C THR A 80 15.53 -5.93 2.60
N THR A 81 15.56 -7.27 2.60
CA THR A 81 16.19 -8.09 3.66
C THR A 81 17.59 -8.56 3.30
N VAL A 82 17.87 -8.85 2.03
CA VAL A 82 19.23 -9.11 1.54
C VAL A 82 20.07 -7.83 1.57
N GLY A 83 19.42 -6.68 1.38
CA GLY A 83 20.09 -5.40 1.28
C GLY A 83 20.79 -5.24 -0.06
N LEU A 84 20.71 -4.04 -0.63
CA LEU A 84 21.49 -3.65 -1.80
C LEU A 84 22.57 -2.68 -1.33
N PRO A 85 23.70 -2.52 -2.04
CA PRO A 85 24.66 -1.47 -1.70
C PRO A 85 23.96 -0.09 -1.73
N GLY A 86 23.69 0.47 -0.56
CA GLY A 86 22.90 1.70 -0.35
C GLY A 86 21.53 1.53 0.33
N LEU A 87 21.02 0.30 0.46
CA LEU A 87 19.80 -0.06 1.20
C LEU A 87 20.15 -1.00 2.36
N ILE A 88 20.16 -0.47 3.58
CA ILE A 88 20.38 -1.29 4.76
C ILE A 88 19.17 -2.17 5.07
N PRO A 89 19.38 -3.43 5.49
CA PRO A 89 18.29 -4.34 5.78
C PRO A 89 17.42 -3.81 6.92
N LEU A 90 16.12 -3.73 6.68
CA LEU A 90 15.16 -3.24 7.66
C LEU A 90 14.79 -4.35 8.65
N PRO A 91 14.54 -4.03 9.93
CA PRO A 91 14.00 -5.00 10.88
C PRO A 91 12.67 -5.55 10.38
N TRP A 92 12.50 -6.87 10.48
CA TRP A 92 11.29 -7.56 10.03
C TRP A 92 9.98 -7.01 10.63
N TRP A 93 10.03 -6.47 11.84
CA TRP A 93 8.90 -5.77 12.48
C TRP A 93 8.46 -4.52 11.73
N GLN A 94 9.38 -3.76 11.15
CA GLN A 94 9.05 -2.58 10.35
C GLN A 94 8.37 -3.01 9.04
N THR A 95 8.88 -4.04 8.38
CA THR A 95 8.24 -4.64 7.21
C THR A 95 6.82 -5.11 7.50
N ALA A 96 6.61 -5.80 8.63
CA ALA A 96 5.29 -6.25 9.05
C ALA A 96 4.33 -5.07 9.34
N ALA A 97 4.82 -3.99 9.95
CA ALA A 97 4.03 -2.79 10.22
C ALA A 97 3.59 -2.09 8.92
N VAL A 98 4.49 -1.95 7.94
CA VAL A 98 4.16 -1.37 6.62
C VAL A 98 3.16 -2.24 5.89
N LEU A 99 3.33 -3.56 5.90
CA LEU A 99 2.41 -4.50 5.28
C LEU A 99 1.02 -4.40 5.90
N ALA A 100 0.93 -4.40 7.24
CA ALA A 100 -0.33 -4.29 7.97
C ALA A 100 -1.03 -2.96 7.67
N TYR A 101 -0.29 -1.85 7.66
CA TYR A 101 -0.87 -0.55 7.33
C TYR A 101 -1.33 -0.49 5.87
N ALA A 102 -0.51 -0.96 4.92
CA ALA A 102 -0.87 -0.95 3.51
C ALA A 102 -2.11 -1.80 3.24
N MET A 103 -2.24 -2.95 3.92
CA MET A 103 -3.48 -3.73 3.91
C MET A 103 -4.66 -2.91 4.41
N VAL A 104 -4.57 -2.29 5.60
CA VAL A 104 -5.69 -1.52 6.17
C VAL A 104 -6.07 -0.32 5.29
N ALA A 105 -5.08 0.47 4.86
CA ALA A 105 -5.27 1.63 4.01
C ALA A 105 -5.91 1.26 2.66
N CYS A 106 -5.35 0.27 1.95
CA CYS A 106 -5.87 -0.08 0.63
C CYS A 106 -7.15 -0.92 0.65
N LEU A 107 -7.32 -1.83 1.61
CA LEU A 107 -8.47 -2.73 1.65
C LEU A 107 -9.65 -2.10 2.39
N LEU A 108 -9.43 -1.34 3.47
CA LEU A 108 -10.53 -0.69 4.18
C LEU A 108 -10.80 0.72 3.66
N VAL A 109 -9.79 1.60 3.68
CA VAL A 109 -10.02 3.04 3.42
C VAL A 109 -10.29 3.27 1.94
N ASN A 110 -9.44 2.78 1.04
CA ASN A 110 -9.63 2.97 -0.40
C ASN A 110 -10.89 2.26 -0.93
N ASP A 111 -11.21 1.05 -0.47
CA ASP A 111 -12.43 0.38 -0.91
C ASP A 111 -13.69 1.07 -0.35
N ALA A 112 -13.68 1.52 0.90
CA ALA A 112 -14.80 2.28 1.48
C ALA A 112 -15.04 3.60 0.74
N VAL A 113 -13.98 4.36 0.44
CA VAL A 113 -14.08 5.61 -0.33
C VAL A 113 -14.56 5.35 -1.75
N LYS A 114 -14.11 4.28 -2.40
CA LYS A 114 -14.59 3.87 -3.72
C LYS A 114 -16.09 3.57 -3.70
N VAL A 115 -16.54 2.74 -2.76
CA VAL A 115 -17.96 2.39 -2.60
C VAL A 115 -18.81 3.61 -2.27
N ALA A 116 -18.36 4.47 -1.36
CA ALA A 116 -19.05 5.72 -1.01
C ALA A 116 -19.20 6.63 -2.24
N THR A 117 -18.11 6.84 -2.99
CA THR A 117 -18.12 7.66 -4.21
C THR A 117 -19.10 7.12 -5.25
N MET A 118 -19.14 5.79 -5.45
CA MET A 118 -20.10 5.18 -6.37
C MET A 118 -21.55 5.30 -5.90
N ARG A 119 -21.80 5.12 -4.60
CA ARG A 119 -23.13 5.33 -4.00
C ARG A 119 -23.57 6.79 -4.01
N TRP A 120 -22.65 7.74 -4.13
CA TRP A 120 -22.96 9.17 -4.31
C TRP A 120 -23.22 9.55 -5.77
N LEU A 121 -22.56 8.89 -6.73
CA LEU A 121 -22.75 9.12 -8.17
C LEU A 121 -24.00 8.43 -8.74
N THR A 122 -24.43 7.30 -8.16
CA THR A 122 -25.66 6.59 -8.59
C THR A 122 -26.98 7.30 -8.31
N PRO A 123 -27.21 8.01 -7.18
CA PRO A 123 -28.46 8.74 -6.95
C PRO A 123 -28.63 9.94 -7.89
N ALA A 124 -27.55 10.49 -8.43
CA ALA A 124 -27.61 11.61 -9.37
C ALA A 124 -28.01 11.21 -10.81
N ALA A 125 -27.94 9.92 -11.16
CA ALA A 125 -28.32 9.42 -12.49
C ALA A 125 -29.80 9.01 -12.59
N ALA A 126 -30.56 9.14 -11.51
CA ALA A 126 -31.98 8.78 -11.43
C ALA A 126 -32.90 10.00 -11.20
N ALA A 127 -32.40 11.23 -11.41
CA ALA A 127 -33.15 12.47 -11.28
C ALA A 127 -33.34 13.16 -12.63
#